data_AF-A0AAW4ESV3-F1
#
_entry.id   AF-A0AAW4ESV3-F1
#
_cell.length_a   1.000
_cell.length_b   1.000
_cell.length_c   1.000
_cell.angle_alpha   90.00
_cell.angle_beta   90.00
_cell.angle_gamma   90.00
#
_symmetry.space_group_name_H-M   'P 1'
#
loop_
_entity.id
_entity.type
_entity.pdbx_description
1 polymer ?
#
loop_
_entity_poly.entity_id
_entity_poly.type
_entity_poly.pdbx_seq_one_letter_code
_entity_poly.pdbx_strand_id
1 'polypeptide(L)'
;MQELEQRLQQRFPDWFRGRRGHLARPLLRSVGRWSRLDRVEAFLQRSANLRGFDFVAAGLEFLESGYQVDPLDLSRIPARGRLLIVANHPSGALDALALLDAVGRVRRDVRIVANDLLGAIGPLQDLLLPVRILGGKVQRGSLHAVEQALDAEQCVIVFPAGEVSRLSLQGIRDGRWQRGFVRFARAAGAPVLPVRVEARNSALFYGASTLFKPAGTALLAREMFARRGRPLRLRIGQPMQLGQGDPGAQLLAVRRALYALGPADSATGSLPAGPEPLAAPVPPAQVAADIARATVLGQTGDGKQILLATCTADSALLRELGRLRELTFRQVGEGTGRSRDLDDYDLQYQHIVIWDGSAQRIAGAYRIMRGAQALARRGLAGLYSASLFRYSDDAITRIAEGLELGRSFVVPDYWGSRSLDYLWQGIGAYLQCQPGIRYLFGAVSISAALPREAREQLVAYYQRYYGGRSGLVESNQPFQYFAAPPSFGELDAGAAFDVLKANLTALGTGVPTLYRQYTDLCEPGGARFLAFGVDPDFSDSIDGLIEVDLQAIRPNKRKRYLRDAGMPA
;
A
#
# COMPACT_ATOMS: atom_id res chain seq x y z
N MET A 1 -13.94 3.99 36.06
CA MET A 1 -12.79 4.31 36.95
C MET A 1 -12.84 3.70 38.35
N GLN A 2 -13.95 3.83 39.11
CA GLN A 2 -14.07 3.25 40.47
C GLN A 2 -13.95 1.71 40.47
N GLU A 3 -14.46 1.05 39.44
CA GLU A 3 -14.41 -0.42 39.31
C GLU A 3 -12.98 -0.95 39.03
N LEU A 4 -12.19 -0.23 38.24
CA LEU A 4 -10.77 -0.53 37.99
C LEU A 4 -9.92 -0.27 39.24
N GLU A 5 -10.22 0.79 39.99
CA GLU A 5 -9.58 1.13 41.27
C GLU A 5 -9.86 0.04 42.32
N GLN A 6 -11.10 -0.48 42.39
CA GLN A 6 -11.47 -1.61 43.24
C GLN A 6 -10.79 -2.92 42.82
N ARG A 7 -10.76 -3.26 41.52
CA ARG A 7 -10.10 -4.47 41.01
C ARG A 7 -8.58 -4.45 41.21
N LEU A 8 -7.94 -3.29 41.13
CA LEU A 8 -6.51 -3.12 41.42
C LEU A 8 -6.20 -3.15 42.93
N GLN A 9 -7.09 -2.58 43.77
CA GLN A 9 -6.97 -2.66 45.24
C GLN A 9 -7.13 -4.09 45.76
N GLN A 10 -8.03 -4.88 45.18
CA GLN A 10 -8.19 -6.30 45.53
C GLN A 10 -6.96 -7.14 45.15
N ARG A 11 -6.26 -6.77 44.08
CA ARG A 11 -5.14 -7.55 43.51
C ARG A 11 -3.76 -7.18 44.09
N PHE A 12 -3.57 -5.95 44.56
CA PHE A 12 -2.32 -5.46 45.16
C PHE A 12 -2.57 -4.66 46.44
N PRO A 13 -3.04 -5.30 47.53
CA PRO A 13 -3.46 -4.60 48.76
C PRO A 13 -2.33 -3.82 49.44
N ASP A 14 -1.08 -4.28 49.30
CA ASP A 14 0.11 -3.69 49.93
C ASP A 14 0.52 -2.34 49.33
N TRP A 15 0.06 -2.03 48.11
CA TRP A 15 0.40 -0.79 47.40
C TRP A 15 -0.49 0.40 47.81
N PHE A 16 -1.68 0.12 48.34
CA PHE A 16 -2.66 1.12 48.76
C PHE A 16 -2.66 1.37 50.27
N ARG A 17 -1.72 0.78 51.01
CA ARG A 17 -1.51 1.02 52.45
C ARG A 17 -0.22 1.82 52.70
N GLY A 18 -0.24 2.71 53.69
CA GLY A 18 0.90 3.53 54.11
C GLY A 18 1.23 4.73 53.19
N ARG A 19 2.42 5.35 53.40
CA ARG A 19 2.87 6.57 52.69
C ARG A 19 2.87 6.46 51.15
N ARG A 20 2.96 5.25 50.59
CA ARG A 20 2.89 4.98 49.14
C ARG A 20 1.46 5.07 48.57
N GLY A 21 0.42 4.84 49.37
CA GLY A 21 -0.98 4.92 48.95
C GLY A 21 -1.47 6.34 48.66
N HIS A 22 -0.90 7.34 49.34
CA HIS A 22 -1.21 8.77 49.13
C HIS A 22 -0.70 9.29 47.77
N LEU A 23 0.38 8.71 47.25
CA LEU A 23 0.93 9.03 45.92
C LEU A 23 0.33 8.14 44.82
N ALA A 24 0.04 6.86 45.11
CA ALA A 24 -0.48 5.91 44.13
C ALA A 24 -1.90 6.24 43.63
N ARG A 25 -2.79 6.74 44.50
CA ARG A 25 -4.17 7.10 44.12
C ARG A 25 -4.27 8.25 43.09
N PRO A 26 -3.62 9.41 43.29
CA PRO A 26 -3.64 10.49 42.29
C PRO A 26 -2.88 10.11 41.01
N LEU A 27 -1.80 9.33 41.08
CA LEU A 27 -1.08 8.79 39.91
C LEU A 27 -1.93 7.82 39.10
N LEU A 28 -2.70 6.94 39.73
CA LEU A 28 -3.62 6.03 39.02
C LEU A 28 -4.80 6.77 38.37
N ARG A 29 -5.34 7.81 39.00
CA ARG A 29 -6.39 8.65 38.41
C ARG A 29 -5.89 9.50 37.24
N SER A 30 -4.67 10.02 37.33
CA SER A 30 -4.03 10.75 36.24
C SER A 30 -3.60 9.83 35.09
N VAL A 31 -3.08 8.63 35.37
CA VAL A 31 -2.78 7.59 34.36
C VAL A 31 -4.05 7.04 33.71
N GLY A 32 -5.14 6.86 34.45
CA GLY A 32 -6.45 6.44 33.92
C GLY A 32 -7.06 7.47 32.96
N ARG A 33 -6.97 8.76 33.29
CA ARG A 33 -7.37 9.86 32.39
C ARG A 33 -6.44 10.00 31.17
N TRP A 34 -5.17 9.60 31.27
CA TRP A 34 -4.18 9.67 30.18
C TRP A 34 -4.17 8.45 29.24
N SER A 35 -4.77 7.32 29.61
CA SER A 35 -4.65 6.04 28.90
C SER A 35 -5.80 5.69 27.94
N ARG A 36 -6.79 6.57 27.77
CA ARG A 36 -8.00 6.33 26.94
C ARG A 36 -8.76 5.04 27.30
N LEU A 37 -8.58 4.49 28.51
CA LEU A 37 -9.29 3.29 28.96
C LEU A 37 -10.81 3.45 28.94
N ASP A 38 -11.31 4.67 29.18
CA ASP A 38 -12.74 5.00 29.07
C ASP A 38 -13.29 4.74 27.64
N ARG A 39 -12.47 4.90 26.59
CA ARG A 39 -12.87 4.57 25.21
C ARG A 39 -12.93 3.06 24.98
N VAL A 40 -12.00 2.30 25.56
CA VAL A 40 -11.99 0.83 25.48
C VAL A 40 -13.18 0.26 26.23
N GLU A 41 -13.50 0.77 27.42
CA GLU A 41 -14.67 0.38 28.20
C GLU A 41 -15.97 0.71 27.45
N ALA A 42 -16.08 1.92 26.87
CA ALA A 42 -17.22 2.28 26.02
C ALA A 42 -17.33 1.42 24.74
N PHE A 43 -16.21 1.00 24.14
CA PHE A 43 -16.21 0.06 23.02
C PHE A 43 -16.68 -1.33 23.46
N LEU A 44 -16.19 -1.84 24.58
CA LEU A 44 -16.60 -3.14 25.13
C LEU A 44 -18.10 -3.17 25.48
N GLN A 45 -18.64 -2.06 25.99
CA GLN A 45 -20.08 -1.91 26.26
C GLN A 45 -20.90 -1.87 24.96
N ARG A 46 -20.47 -1.08 23.96
CA ARG A 46 -21.16 -1.01 22.65
C ARG A 46 -21.09 -2.29 21.83
N SER A 47 -20.02 -3.06 22.02
CA SER A 47 -19.74 -4.30 21.29
C SER A 47 -20.11 -5.55 22.10
N ALA A 48 -20.88 -5.40 23.18
CA ALA A 48 -21.21 -6.50 24.09
C ALA A 48 -22.01 -7.63 23.43
N ASN A 49 -22.75 -7.29 22.37
CA ASN A 49 -23.54 -8.19 21.53
C ASN A 49 -22.72 -8.90 20.43
N LEU A 50 -21.50 -8.44 20.14
CA LEU A 50 -20.62 -9.11 19.19
C LEU A 50 -19.92 -10.32 19.85
N ARG A 51 -19.60 -11.32 19.03
CA ARG A 51 -18.94 -12.57 19.45
C ARG A 51 -17.90 -12.98 18.41
N GLY A 52 -16.83 -13.64 18.85
CA GLY A 52 -15.84 -14.26 17.97
C GLY A 52 -15.24 -13.28 16.94
N PHE A 53 -15.27 -13.64 15.66
CA PHE A 53 -14.64 -12.86 14.58
C PHE A 53 -15.29 -11.49 14.35
N ASP A 54 -16.59 -11.33 14.61
CA ASP A 54 -17.26 -10.03 14.44
C ASP A 54 -16.73 -9.02 15.47
N PHE A 55 -16.43 -9.50 16.68
CA PHE A 55 -15.77 -8.68 17.70
C PHE A 55 -14.30 -8.39 17.33
N VAL A 56 -13.61 -9.34 16.68
CA VAL A 56 -12.23 -9.13 16.19
C VAL A 56 -12.20 -8.04 15.12
N ALA A 57 -13.11 -8.10 14.14
CA ALA A 57 -13.23 -7.10 13.07
C ALA A 57 -13.55 -5.71 13.63
N ALA A 58 -14.55 -5.61 14.50
CA ALA A 58 -14.91 -4.36 15.17
C ALA A 58 -13.77 -3.82 16.05
N GLY A 59 -12.98 -4.71 16.66
CA GLY A 59 -11.80 -4.35 17.45
C GLY A 59 -10.68 -3.74 16.60
N LEU A 60 -10.38 -4.32 15.44
CA LEU A 60 -9.40 -3.79 14.50
C LEU A 60 -9.82 -2.43 13.92
N GLU A 61 -11.11 -2.28 13.60
CA GLU A 61 -11.71 -1.03 13.13
C GLU A 61 -11.66 0.07 14.21
N PHE A 62 -12.07 -0.26 15.44
CA PHE A 62 -12.04 0.67 16.58
C PHE A 62 -10.63 1.16 16.93
N LEU A 63 -9.62 0.30 16.73
CA LEU A 63 -8.22 0.64 16.92
C LEU A 63 -7.61 1.38 15.72
N GLU A 64 -8.37 1.56 14.63
CA GLU A 64 -7.93 2.21 13.38
C GLU A 64 -6.56 1.70 12.92
N SER A 65 -6.32 0.41 13.13
CA SER A 65 -5.03 -0.25 12.97
C SER A 65 -5.20 -1.44 12.05
N GLY A 66 -4.88 -1.24 10.77
CA GLY A 66 -4.81 -2.32 9.80
C GLY A 66 -3.59 -3.21 10.02
N TYR A 67 -3.56 -4.35 9.33
CA TYR A 67 -2.36 -5.15 9.18
C TYR A 67 -2.20 -5.57 7.71
N GLN A 68 -0.95 -5.78 7.31
CA GLN A 68 -0.55 -6.27 6.01
C GLN A 68 -0.06 -7.71 6.21
N VAL A 69 -0.62 -8.62 5.43
CA VAL A 69 -0.13 -9.99 5.29
C VAL A 69 -0.02 -10.25 3.80
N ASP A 70 1.09 -10.82 3.38
CA ASP A 70 1.28 -11.21 1.98
C ASP A 70 0.31 -12.36 1.65
N PRO A 71 -0.47 -12.31 0.56
CA PRO A 71 -1.34 -13.42 0.15
C PRO A 71 -0.61 -14.77 0.02
N LEU A 72 0.67 -14.76 -0.38
CA LEU A 72 1.51 -15.97 -0.42
C LEU A 72 1.88 -16.48 0.98
N ASP A 73 2.07 -15.58 1.94
CA ASP A 73 2.27 -15.97 3.33
C ASP A 73 0.95 -16.55 3.89
N LEU A 74 -0.18 -15.97 3.53
CA LEU A 74 -1.50 -16.43 3.95
C LEU A 74 -1.84 -17.83 3.39
N SER A 75 -1.48 -18.12 2.14
CA SER A 75 -1.71 -19.42 1.51
C SER A 75 -0.88 -20.56 2.11
N ARG A 76 0.17 -20.26 2.89
CA ARG A 76 0.96 -21.25 3.65
C ARG A 76 0.23 -21.78 4.86
N ILE A 77 -0.88 -21.16 5.30
CA ILE A 77 -1.72 -21.67 6.38
C ILE A 77 -2.53 -22.85 5.83
N PRO A 78 -2.38 -24.08 6.35
CA PRO A 78 -3.24 -25.19 5.97
C PRO A 78 -4.71 -24.89 6.29
N ALA A 79 -5.58 -24.99 5.29
CA ALA A 79 -7.01 -24.72 5.42
C ALA A 79 -7.75 -25.71 6.33
N ARG A 80 -7.17 -26.91 6.55
CA ARG A 80 -7.71 -27.98 7.40
C ARG A 80 -6.57 -28.74 8.09
N GLY A 81 -6.93 -29.56 9.07
CA GLY A 81 -5.98 -30.36 9.84
C GLY A 81 -5.36 -29.60 11.01
N ARG A 82 -4.85 -30.34 12.00
CA ARG A 82 -4.20 -29.77 13.19
C ARG A 82 -3.05 -28.85 12.81
N LEU A 83 -2.93 -27.70 13.48
CA LEU A 83 -1.88 -26.71 13.20
C LEU A 83 -1.53 -25.92 14.46
N LEU A 84 -0.23 -25.82 14.78
CA LEU A 84 0.25 -24.98 15.88
C LEU A 84 0.98 -23.75 15.33
N ILE A 85 0.37 -22.58 15.39
CA ILE A 85 1.00 -21.32 15.02
C ILE A 85 1.81 -20.79 16.21
N VAL A 86 3.08 -20.49 15.97
CA VAL A 86 4.00 -19.92 16.98
C VAL A 86 4.40 -18.53 16.52
N ALA A 87 4.03 -17.49 17.30
CA ALA A 87 4.26 -16.10 16.92
C ALA A 87 5.01 -15.29 17.99
N ASN A 88 5.76 -14.27 17.57
CA ASN A 88 6.28 -13.24 18.47
C ASN A 88 5.18 -12.20 18.80
N HIS A 89 5.38 -11.41 19.85
CA HIS A 89 4.32 -10.56 20.42
C HIS A 89 4.79 -9.13 20.72
N PRO A 90 5.12 -8.29 19.72
CA PRO A 90 5.71 -6.97 19.94
C PRO A 90 4.73 -5.86 20.36
N SER A 91 3.43 -5.99 20.06
CA SER A 91 2.42 -4.94 20.25
C SER A 91 1.29 -5.33 21.21
N GLY A 92 1.27 -6.55 21.73
CA GLY A 92 0.25 -6.99 22.67
C GLY A 92 -1.07 -7.32 21.97
N ALA A 93 -2.19 -6.85 22.51
CA ALA A 93 -3.54 -7.24 22.06
C ALA A 93 -3.80 -7.06 20.55
N LEU A 94 -3.16 -6.07 19.90
CA LEU A 94 -3.28 -5.85 18.46
C LEU A 94 -2.69 -7.02 17.64
N ASP A 95 -1.59 -7.62 18.10
CA ASP A 95 -0.99 -8.77 17.40
C ASP A 95 -1.95 -9.97 17.42
N ALA A 96 -2.63 -10.17 18.55
CA ALA A 96 -3.61 -11.25 18.72
C ALA A 96 -4.84 -11.05 17.83
N LEU A 97 -5.39 -9.82 17.76
CA LEU A 97 -6.51 -9.50 16.88
C LEU A 97 -6.13 -9.64 15.40
N ALA A 98 -4.96 -9.15 15.01
CA ALA A 98 -4.47 -9.26 13.64
C ALA A 98 -4.24 -10.73 13.21
N LEU A 99 -3.66 -11.55 14.09
CA LEU A 99 -3.48 -12.98 13.82
C LEU A 99 -4.81 -13.74 13.77
N LEU A 100 -5.75 -13.45 14.67
CA LEU A 100 -7.08 -14.08 14.64
C LEU A 100 -7.84 -13.71 13.37
N ASP A 101 -7.82 -12.45 12.94
CA ASP A 101 -8.43 -12.03 11.68
C ASP A 101 -7.75 -12.68 10.48
N ALA A 102 -6.41 -12.68 10.42
CA ALA A 102 -5.65 -13.23 9.31
C ALA A 102 -5.90 -14.74 9.15
N VAL A 103 -5.73 -15.50 10.22
CA VAL A 103 -5.99 -16.95 10.19
C VAL A 103 -7.48 -17.22 9.94
N GLY A 104 -8.36 -16.39 10.49
CA GLY A 104 -9.81 -16.43 10.28
C GLY A 104 -10.26 -16.31 8.83
N ARG A 105 -9.46 -15.68 7.96
CA ARG A 105 -9.69 -15.61 6.50
C ARG A 105 -9.48 -16.95 5.80
N VAL A 106 -8.65 -17.82 6.36
CA VAL A 106 -8.34 -19.15 5.81
C VAL A 106 -9.17 -20.24 6.48
N ARG A 107 -9.30 -20.19 7.81
CA ARG A 107 -10.03 -21.19 8.60
C ARG A 107 -10.63 -20.58 9.87
N ARG A 108 -11.85 -20.99 10.21
CA ARG A 108 -12.66 -20.40 11.32
C ARG A 108 -12.53 -21.12 12.65
N ASP A 109 -11.85 -22.26 12.68
CA ASP A 109 -11.61 -23.10 13.85
C ASP A 109 -10.33 -22.71 14.61
N VAL A 110 -9.84 -21.48 14.43
CA VAL A 110 -8.67 -20.97 15.14
C VAL A 110 -8.99 -20.69 16.62
N ARG A 111 -8.00 -20.97 17.46
CA ARG A 111 -8.00 -20.74 18.90
C ARG A 111 -6.68 -20.11 19.31
N ILE A 112 -6.70 -19.16 20.24
CA ILE A 112 -5.49 -18.48 20.73
C ILE A 112 -5.29 -18.73 22.22
N VAL A 113 -4.07 -19.07 22.59
CA VAL A 113 -3.68 -19.24 23.99
C VAL A 113 -3.57 -17.88 24.67
N ALA A 114 -4.37 -17.66 25.71
CA ALA A 114 -4.45 -16.37 26.41
C ALA A 114 -4.46 -16.52 27.94
N ASN A 115 -4.06 -15.45 28.63
CA ASN A 115 -4.05 -15.37 30.09
C ASN A 115 -5.40 -14.90 30.67
N ASP A 116 -5.55 -14.98 31.99
CA ASP A 116 -6.79 -14.65 32.71
C ASP A 116 -7.29 -13.20 32.50
N LEU A 117 -6.43 -12.27 32.05
CA LEU A 117 -6.81 -10.88 31.76
C LEU A 117 -7.61 -10.76 30.46
N LEU A 118 -7.26 -11.53 29.42
CA LEU A 118 -8.00 -11.59 28.16
C LEU A 118 -9.25 -12.49 28.30
N GLY A 119 -9.20 -13.51 29.16
CA GLY A 119 -10.35 -14.35 29.48
C GLY A 119 -11.53 -13.60 30.12
N ALA A 120 -11.30 -12.39 30.64
CA ALA A 120 -12.35 -11.52 31.15
C ALA A 120 -13.13 -10.78 30.04
N ILE A 121 -12.67 -10.84 28.78
CA ILE A 121 -13.34 -10.23 27.63
C ILE A 121 -14.37 -11.21 27.09
N GLY A 122 -15.61 -11.08 27.58
CA GLY A 122 -16.72 -11.96 27.27
C GLY A 122 -16.89 -12.30 25.78
N PRO A 123 -16.82 -11.33 24.86
CA PRO A 123 -16.94 -11.55 23.41
C PRO A 123 -15.90 -12.46 22.74
N LEU A 124 -14.71 -12.62 23.32
CA LEU A 124 -13.61 -13.40 22.74
C LEU A 124 -13.55 -14.84 23.24
N GLN A 125 -14.36 -15.22 24.23
CA GLN A 125 -14.27 -16.51 24.91
C GLN A 125 -14.23 -17.71 23.95
N ASP A 126 -15.01 -17.67 22.86
CA ASP A 126 -15.10 -18.76 21.88
C ASP A 126 -13.79 -18.98 21.09
N LEU A 127 -12.90 -17.97 21.06
CA LEU A 127 -11.61 -18.02 20.38
C LEU A 127 -10.44 -18.23 21.35
N LEU A 128 -10.67 -18.24 22.67
CA LEU A 128 -9.60 -18.28 23.67
C LEU A 128 -9.42 -19.67 24.28
N LEU A 129 -8.17 -20.10 24.41
CA LEU A 129 -7.77 -21.23 25.25
C LEU A 129 -7.12 -20.70 26.53
N PRO A 130 -7.75 -20.89 27.71
CA PRO A 130 -7.28 -20.28 28.95
C PRO A 130 -6.01 -20.96 29.47
N VAL A 131 -4.95 -20.16 29.63
CA VAL A 131 -3.70 -20.58 30.28
C VAL A 131 -3.44 -19.71 31.51
N ARG A 132 -3.59 -20.31 32.70
CA ARG A 132 -3.25 -19.64 33.96
C ARG A 132 -1.73 -19.51 34.09
N ILE A 133 -1.23 -18.28 34.01
CA ILE A 133 0.17 -17.93 34.29
C ILE A 133 0.21 -17.12 35.58
N LEU A 134 0.07 -17.78 36.72
CA LEU A 134 0.34 -17.21 38.04
C LEU A 134 1.61 -17.85 38.59
N GLY A 135 2.68 -17.06 38.77
CA GLY A 135 3.89 -17.51 39.47
C GLY A 135 4.84 -18.43 38.70
N GLY A 136 4.78 -18.46 37.36
CA GLY A 136 5.83 -19.08 36.53
C GLY A 136 5.77 -20.61 36.38
N LYS A 137 4.67 -21.27 36.76
CA LYS A 137 4.41 -22.69 36.45
C LYS A 137 3.08 -22.87 35.73
N VAL A 138 3.10 -23.49 34.55
CA VAL A 138 1.91 -23.83 33.76
C VAL A 138 1.15 -24.97 34.45
N GLN A 139 -0.14 -24.78 34.76
CA GLN A 139 -0.99 -25.83 35.36
C GLN A 139 -1.36 -26.90 34.31
N ARG A 140 -1.44 -28.17 34.73
CA ARG A 140 -1.72 -29.34 33.86
C ARG A 140 -3.04 -29.22 33.06
N GLY A 141 -4.08 -28.58 33.62
CA GLY A 141 -5.37 -28.41 32.94
C GLY A 141 -5.31 -27.52 31.69
N SER A 142 -4.44 -26.51 31.69
CA SER A 142 -4.24 -25.63 30.53
C SER A 142 -3.45 -26.30 29.39
N LEU A 143 -2.65 -27.31 29.70
CA LEU A 143 -1.95 -28.13 28.69
C LEU A 143 -2.97 -29.01 27.94
N HIS A 144 -3.93 -29.57 28.67
CA HIS A 144 -4.92 -30.49 28.12
C HIS A 144 -5.87 -29.81 27.13
N ALA A 145 -6.26 -28.55 27.36
CA ALA A 145 -7.13 -27.82 26.43
C ALA A 145 -6.46 -27.55 25.07
N VAL A 146 -5.15 -27.31 25.05
CA VAL A 146 -4.39 -27.14 23.80
C VAL A 146 -4.23 -28.47 23.08
N GLU A 147 -3.94 -29.55 23.81
CA GLU A 147 -3.85 -30.90 23.24
C GLU A 147 -5.19 -31.33 22.63
N GLN A 148 -6.31 -31.15 23.35
CA GLN A 148 -7.66 -31.45 22.86
C GLN A 148 -8.02 -30.65 21.59
N ALA A 149 -7.69 -29.36 21.54
CA ALA A 149 -7.94 -28.54 20.36
C ALA A 149 -7.16 -29.07 19.14
N LEU A 150 -5.88 -29.40 19.32
CA LEU A 150 -5.04 -29.96 18.25
C LEU A 150 -5.51 -31.36 17.84
N ASP A 151 -5.97 -32.19 18.78
CA ASP A 151 -6.52 -33.52 18.47
C ASP A 151 -7.86 -33.44 17.74
N ALA A 152 -8.66 -32.39 18.00
CA ALA A 152 -9.85 -32.03 17.23
C ALA A 152 -9.53 -31.36 15.87
N GLU A 153 -8.27 -31.45 15.41
CA GLU A 153 -7.77 -30.90 14.15
C GLU A 153 -7.84 -29.37 14.02
N GLN A 154 -7.95 -28.65 15.14
CA GLN A 154 -8.05 -27.19 15.16
C GLN A 154 -6.70 -26.50 14.98
N CYS A 155 -6.77 -25.20 14.68
CA CYS A 155 -5.59 -24.34 14.64
C CYS A 155 -5.40 -23.62 15.97
N VAL A 156 -4.22 -23.77 16.59
CA VAL A 156 -3.91 -23.12 17.87
C VAL A 156 -2.77 -22.12 17.70
N ILE A 157 -2.97 -20.88 18.15
CA ILE A 157 -1.96 -19.81 18.18
C ILE A 157 -1.34 -19.72 19.58
N VAL A 158 -0.01 -19.70 19.66
CA VAL A 158 0.76 -19.57 20.90
C VAL A 158 1.81 -18.47 20.80
N PHE A 159 1.89 -17.64 21.83
CA PHE A 159 2.99 -16.70 22.06
C PHE A 159 3.97 -17.27 23.10
N PRO A 160 5.11 -17.83 22.69
CA PRO A 160 5.97 -18.63 23.58
C PRO A 160 6.70 -17.83 24.66
N ALA A 161 6.81 -16.51 24.54
CA ALA A 161 7.45 -15.65 25.54
C ALA A 161 6.54 -15.29 26.72
N GLY A 162 5.21 -15.39 26.57
CA GLY A 162 4.24 -15.03 27.62
C GLY A 162 4.20 -13.54 28.04
N GLU A 163 5.04 -12.69 27.46
CA GLU A 163 5.15 -11.24 27.67
C GLU A 163 5.44 -10.55 26.32
N VAL A 164 5.18 -9.23 26.23
CA VAL A 164 5.42 -8.43 25.02
C VAL A 164 6.93 -8.32 24.72
N SER A 165 7.32 -8.37 23.44
CA SER A 165 8.72 -8.29 22.98
C SER A 165 9.42 -7.01 23.46
N ARG A 166 10.73 -7.09 23.78
CA ARG A 166 11.53 -5.96 24.28
C ARG A 166 12.61 -5.54 23.28
N LEU A 167 13.07 -4.30 23.36
CA LEU A 167 14.20 -3.82 22.58
C LEU A 167 15.51 -4.46 23.10
N SER A 168 16.33 -4.96 22.19
CA SER A 168 17.70 -5.40 22.43
C SER A 168 18.68 -4.68 21.49
N LEU A 169 19.98 -4.72 21.78
CA LEU A 169 21.04 -4.15 20.93
C LEU A 169 21.05 -4.72 19.48
N GLN A 170 20.30 -5.79 19.20
CA GLN A 170 20.16 -6.42 17.88
C GLN A 170 18.72 -6.32 17.30
N GLY A 171 17.88 -5.40 17.82
CA GLY A 171 16.50 -5.17 17.38
C GLY A 171 15.42 -5.65 18.37
N ILE A 172 14.14 -5.59 17.96
CA ILE A 172 12.98 -6.04 18.76
C ILE A 172 12.98 -7.57 18.79
N ARG A 173 13.14 -8.16 19.98
CA ARG A 173 13.11 -9.62 20.16
C ARG A 173 12.29 -9.98 21.39
N ASP A 174 11.68 -11.14 21.32
CA ASP A 174 11.03 -11.76 22.48
C ASP A 174 12.04 -12.08 23.58
N GLY A 175 11.55 -12.09 24.82
CA GLY A 175 12.28 -12.62 25.98
C GLY A 175 12.50 -14.13 25.91
N ARG A 176 12.65 -14.77 27.08
CA ARG A 176 12.90 -16.21 27.15
C ARG A 176 11.65 -17.01 26.74
N TRP A 177 11.73 -17.73 25.63
CA TRP A 177 10.66 -18.64 25.17
C TRP A 177 10.51 -19.84 26.10
N GLN A 178 9.26 -20.19 26.40
CA GLN A 178 8.87 -21.37 27.17
C GLN A 178 8.84 -22.61 26.27
N ARG A 179 9.24 -23.77 26.80
CA ARG A 179 9.29 -25.04 26.04
C ARG A 179 7.92 -25.70 25.83
N GLY A 180 6.84 -25.14 26.37
CA GLY A 180 5.51 -25.75 26.36
C GLY A 180 4.98 -26.08 24.97
N PHE A 181 5.17 -25.18 24.00
CA PHE A 181 4.67 -25.37 22.63
C PHE A 181 5.30 -26.56 21.89
N VAL A 182 6.57 -26.87 22.18
CA VAL A 182 7.27 -28.03 21.60
C VAL A 182 6.64 -29.33 22.06
N ARG A 183 6.18 -29.37 23.31
CA ARG A 183 5.48 -30.54 23.86
C ARG A 183 4.13 -30.74 23.18
N PHE A 184 3.34 -29.68 22.97
CA PHE A 184 2.04 -29.76 22.31
C PHE A 184 2.14 -30.27 20.87
N ALA A 185 3.04 -29.66 20.09
CA ALA A 185 3.26 -30.07 18.70
C ALA A 185 3.68 -31.53 18.58
N ARG A 186 4.52 -32.04 19.50
CA ARG A 186 4.92 -33.45 19.49
C ARG A 186 3.81 -34.39 19.92
N ALA A 187 3.13 -34.08 21.03
CA ALA A 187 2.08 -34.94 21.58
C ALA A 187 0.94 -35.12 20.57
N ALA A 188 0.52 -34.04 19.92
CA ALA A 188 -0.54 -34.07 18.91
C ALA A 188 -0.01 -34.36 17.50
N GLY A 189 1.31 -34.54 17.29
CA GLY A 189 1.90 -34.67 15.95
C GLY A 189 1.61 -33.47 15.02
N ALA A 190 1.33 -32.29 15.58
CA ALA A 190 0.89 -31.13 14.82
C ALA A 190 2.06 -30.38 14.16
N PRO A 191 1.93 -29.98 12.88
CA PRO A 191 2.89 -29.11 12.23
C PRO A 191 2.91 -27.74 12.92
N VAL A 192 4.11 -27.17 13.03
CA VAL A 192 4.34 -25.85 13.62
C VAL A 192 4.50 -24.82 12.51
N LEU A 193 3.76 -23.71 12.58
CA LEU A 193 3.86 -22.61 11.63
C LEU A 193 4.45 -21.38 12.33
N PRO A 194 5.70 -21.00 12.05
CA PRO A 194 6.27 -19.78 12.62
C PRO A 194 5.67 -18.54 11.95
N VAL A 195 5.20 -17.59 12.75
CA VAL A 195 4.65 -16.32 12.25
C VAL A 195 5.36 -15.16 12.93
N ARG A 196 5.93 -14.25 12.15
CA ARG A 196 6.57 -13.05 12.67
C ARG A 196 5.66 -11.85 12.49
N VAL A 197 5.31 -11.23 13.61
CA VAL A 197 4.66 -9.92 13.69
C VAL A 197 5.72 -8.84 13.74
N GLU A 198 5.70 -7.93 12.78
CA GLU A 198 6.59 -6.78 12.71
C GLU A 198 5.82 -5.49 13.01
N ALA A 199 6.36 -4.71 13.94
CA ALA A 199 5.85 -3.39 14.30
C ALA A 199 7.00 -2.36 14.22
N ARG A 200 6.86 -1.33 13.38
CA ARG A 200 7.80 -0.19 13.32
C ARG A 200 7.42 0.84 14.40
N ASN A 201 8.10 0.81 15.55
CA ASN A 201 7.82 1.70 16.68
C ASN A 201 8.61 3.02 16.63
N SER A 202 8.02 4.12 17.12
CA SER A 202 8.70 5.40 17.36
C SER A 202 9.59 5.38 18.61
N ALA A 203 10.69 6.14 18.61
CA ALA A 203 11.74 6.13 19.64
C ALA A 203 11.28 6.46 21.08
N LEU A 204 10.11 7.10 21.26
CA LEU A 204 9.54 7.46 22.57
C LEU A 204 9.04 6.25 23.41
N PHE A 205 8.73 5.11 22.78
CA PHE A 205 8.37 3.86 23.47
C PHE A 205 9.54 3.24 24.25
N TYR A 206 10.76 3.42 23.75
CA TYR A 206 11.95 2.75 24.29
C TYR A 206 12.48 3.39 25.58
N GLY A 207 12.06 4.61 25.90
CA GLY A 207 12.51 5.32 27.11
C GLY A 207 11.73 5.02 28.40
N ALA A 208 10.47 4.58 28.31
CA ALA A 208 9.58 4.51 29.49
C ALA A 208 9.41 3.09 30.10
N SER A 209 9.68 2.04 29.32
CA SER A 209 9.53 0.64 29.78
C SER A 209 10.66 0.16 30.69
N THR A 210 11.75 0.93 30.79
CA THR A 210 12.90 0.65 31.66
C THR A 210 12.70 1.12 33.11
N LEU A 211 11.72 1.99 33.40
CA LEU A 211 11.59 2.60 34.73
C LEU A 211 10.48 2.02 35.65
N PHE A 212 9.35 1.49 35.16
CA PHE A 212 8.22 1.08 36.05
C PHE A 212 7.30 -0.05 35.50
N LYS A 213 7.21 -1.19 36.21
CA LYS A 213 6.46 -2.40 35.77
C LYS A 213 4.93 -2.25 35.63
N PRO A 214 4.18 -1.54 36.51
CA PRO A 214 2.72 -1.38 36.34
C PRO A 214 2.33 -0.26 35.36
N ALA A 215 3.20 0.73 35.15
CA ALA A 215 2.98 1.80 34.18
C ALA A 215 2.96 1.26 32.74
N GLY A 216 3.68 0.16 32.47
CA GLY A 216 3.69 -0.52 31.18
C GLY A 216 2.30 -0.96 30.71
N THR A 217 1.45 -1.52 31.58
CA THR A 217 0.10 -1.99 31.18
C THR A 217 -0.85 -0.84 30.82
N ALA A 218 -0.74 0.31 31.51
CA ALA A 218 -1.54 1.49 31.18
C ALA A 218 -1.02 2.24 29.93
N LEU A 219 0.29 2.18 29.68
CA LEU A 219 0.92 2.71 28.48
C LEU A 219 0.59 1.87 27.23
N LEU A 220 0.34 0.56 27.35
CA LEU A 220 -0.11 -0.30 26.26
C LEU A 220 -1.42 0.18 25.62
N ALA A 221 -2.41 0.57 26.45
CA ALA A 221 -3.68 1.10 25.94
C ALA A 221 -3.48 2.38 25.12
N ARG A 222 -2.60 3.28 25.59
CA ARG A 222 -2.27 4.52 24.88
C ARG A 222 -1.51 4.25 23.58
N GLU A 223 -0.54 3.34 23.58
CA GLU A 223 0.27 2.98 22.41
C GLU A 223 -0.60 2.35 21.31
N MET A 224 -1.59 1.53 21.67
CA MET A 224 -2.58 0.98 20.74
C MET A 224 -3.35 2.09 19.99
N PHE A 225 -3.71 3.18 20.68
CA PHE A 225 -4.37 4.33 20.05
C PHE A 225 -3.42 5.34 19.39
N ALA A 226 -2.13 5.35 19.75
CA ALA A 226 -1.12 6.24 19.17
C ALA A 226 -0.62 5.75 17.78
N ARG A 227 -0.97 4.53 17.40
CA ARG A 227 -0.58 3.87 16.14
C ARG A 227 -1.50 4.12 14.94
N ARG A 228 -2.42 5.08 15.04
CA ARG A 228 -3.28 5.52 13.91
C ARG A 228 -2.46 5.68 12.63
N GLY A 229 -2.75 4.85 11.63
CA GLY A 229 -2.16 4.95 10.27
C GLY A 229 -0.88 4.15 10.01
N ARG A 230 -0.40 3.28 10.91
CA ARG A 230 0.77 2.41 10.65
C ARG A 230 0.41 0.92 10.75
N PRO A 231 0.24 0.20 9.63
CA PRO A 231 -0.21 -1.18 9.69
C PRO A 231 0.86 -2.12 10.27
N LEU A 232 0.42 -3.10 11.06
CA LEU A 232 1.28 -4.24 11.43
C LEU A 232 1.64 -5.05 10.20
N ARG A 233 2.81 -5.68 10.14
CA ARG A 233 3.12 -6.67 9.10
C ARG A 233 3.18 -8.07 9.69
N LEU A 234 2.44 -9.01 9.11
CA LEU A 234 2.48 -10.43 9.45
C LEU A 234 3.26 -11.17 8.36
N ARG A 235 4.33 -11.86 8.75
CA ARG A 235 5.08 -12.77 7.89
C ARG A 235 4.85 -14.20 8.34
N ILE A 236 4.34 -15.04 7.45
CA ILE A 236 4.00 -16.44 7.77
C ILE A 236 5.03 -17.34 7.10
N GLY A 237 5.74 -18.14 7.90
CA GLY A 237 6.73 -19.09 7.39
C GLY A 237 6.10 -20.34 6.77
N GLN A 238 6.91 -21.38 6.61
CA GLN A 238 6.44 -22.69 6.13
C GLN A 238 6.08 -23.58 7.33
N PRO A 239 5.02 -24.40 7.24
CA PRO A 239 4.75 -25.43 8.25
C PRO A 239 5.95 -26.37 8.39
N MET A 240 6.37 -26.63 9.62
CA MET A 240 7.49 -27.49 9.94
C MET A 240 7.08 -28.58 10.93
N GLN A 241 7.47 -29.82 10.66
CA GLN A 241 7.26 -30.92 11.59
C GLN A 241 8.40 -30.94 12.62
N LEU A 242 8.08 -31.01 13.90
CA LEU A 242 9.09 -31.13 14.94
C LEU A 242 9.60 -32.58 15.01
N GLY A 243 10.91 -32.77 14.92
CA GLY A 243 11.55 -34.08 15.11
C GLY A 243 11.55 -34.52 16.58
N GLN A 244 11.88 -35.79 16.83
CA GLN A 244 11.91 -36.40 18.17
C GLN A 244 13.15 -36.07 19.02
N GLY A 245 14.08 -35.23 18.52
CA GLY A 245 15.34 -34.88 19.22
C GLY A 245 15.18 -34.02 20.49
N ASP A 246 16.24 -33.33 20.92
CA ASP A 246 16.19 -32.45 22.11
C ASP A 246 15.13 -31.32 21.95
N PRO A 247 14.18 -31.16 22.92
CA PRO A 247 13.21 -30.06 22.90
C PRO A 247 13.84 -28.66 22.86
N GLY A 248 15.04 -28.48 23.44
CA GLY A 248 15.76 -27.22 23.40
C GLY A 248 16.23 -26.85 21.98
N ALA A 249 16.81 -27.83 21.28
CA ALA A 249 17.22 -27.69 19.88
C ALA A 249 16.03 -27.39 18.94
N GLN A 250 14.89 -28.05 19.14
CA GLN A 250 13.67 -27.78 18.34
C GLN A 250 13.10 -26.39 18.60
N LEU A 251 13.08 -25.94 19.86
CA LEU A 251 12.70 -24.57 20.20
C LEU A 251 13.58 -23.56 19.45
N LEU A 252 14.90 -23.79 19.47
CA LEU A 252 15.85 -22.94 18.75
C LEU A 252 15.63 -22.99 17.24
N ALA A 253 15.26 -24.14 16.66
CA ALA A 253 14.95 -24.28 15.26
C ALA A 253 13.71 -23.44 14.86
N VAL A 254 12.61 -23.55 15.62
CA VAL A 254 11.39 -22.73 15.39
C VAL A 254 11.69 -21.24 15.58
N ARG A 255 12.48 -20.90 16.60
CA ARG A 255 12.90 -19.52 16.84
C ARG A 255 13.76 -18.99 15.69
N ARG A 256 14.72 -19.77 15.20
CA ARG A 256 15.54 -19.41 14.02
C ARG A 256 14.66 -19.24 12.79
N ALA A 257 13.73 -20.16 12.54
CA ALA A 257 12.78 -20.07 11.43
C ALA A 257 11.94 -18.78 11.52
N LEU A 258 11.40 -18.44 12.71
CA LEU A 258 10.64 -17.21 12.93
C LEU A 258 11.47 -15.95 12.68
N TYR A 259 12.71 -15.87 13.19
CA TYR A 259 13.55 -14.69 13.00
C TYR A 259 14.24 -14.64 11.63
N ALA A 260 14.35 -15.77 10.93
CA ALA A 260 14.79 -15.87 9.54
C ALA A 260 13.76 -15.31 8.55
N LEU A 261 12.50 -15.10 8.98
CA LEU A 261 11.53 -14.25 8.30
C LEU A 261 11.98 -12.77 8.41
N GLY A 262 13.19 -12.45 7.95
CA GLY A 262 13.96 -11.24 8.27
C GLY A 262 13.22 -9.89 8.14
N PRO A 263 13.77 -8.80 8.69
CA PRO A 263 13.27 -7.47 8.40
C PRO A 263 13.36 -7.21 6.90
N ALA A 264 12.38 -6.46 6.37
CA ALA A 264 12.12 -6.22 4.94
C ALA A 264 13.33 -5.84 4.06
N ASP A 265 14.45 -5.42 4.64
CA ASP A 265 15.56 -4.81 3.90
C ASP A 265 16.80 -5.73 3.74
N SER A 266 16.73 -7.01 4.13
CA SER A 266 17.89 -7.92 4.07
C SER A 266 17.64 -9.19 3.24
N ALA A 267 17.70 -8.99 1.93
CA ALA A 267 18.14 -9.91 0.86
C ALA A 267 17.46 -11.30 0.69
N THR A 268 16.64 -11.35 -0.38
CA THR A 268 16.62 -12.32 -1.49
C THR A 268 16.17 -13.75 -1.23
N GLY A 269 14.92 -14.04 -1.66
CA GLY A 269 14.43 -15.40 -1.90
C GLY A 269 12.92 -15.62 -1.88
N SER A 270 12.09 -14.59 -1.70
CA SER A 270 10.67 -14.68 -2.10
C SER A 270 10.59 -14.35 -3.58
N LEU A 271 10.17 -15.30 -4.41
CA LEU A 271 9.53 -14.95 -5.68
C LEU A 271 8.45 -13.91 -5.33
N PRO A 272 8.41 -12.75 -6.03
CA PRO A 272 7.48 -11.68 -5.70
C PRO A 272 6.07 -12.27 -5.63
N ALA A 273 5.30 -11.89 -4.60
CA ALA A 273 3.86 -12.05 -4.65
C ALA A 273 3.42 -11.46 -5.98
N GLY A 274 3.02 -12.33 -6.90
CA GLY A 274 2.61 -11.90 -8.23
C GLY A 274 1.50 -10.88 -8.10
N PRO A 275 1.33 -10.02 -9.11
CA PRO A 275 0.28 -9.01 -9.07
C PRO A 275 -1.08 -9.68 -8.80
N GLU A 276 -1.93 -9.04 -7.99
CA GLU A 276 -3.29 -9.51 -7.69
C GLU A 276 -4.00 -9.92 -8.99
N PRO A 277 -4.87 -10.94 -9.00
CA PRO A 277 -5.68 -11.24 -10.18
C PRO A 277 -6.40 -9.98 -10.66
N LEU A 278 -6.33 -9.71 -11.97
CA LEU A 278 -7.07 -8.61 -12.56
C LEU A 278 -8.55 -8.79 -12.24
N ALA A 279 -9.23 -7.71 -11.86
CA ALA A 279 -10.63 -7.81 -11.53
C ALA A 279 -11.48 -8.29 -12.73
N ALA A 280 -12.63 -8.91 -12.45
CA ALA A 280 -13.56 -9.31 -13.49
C ALA A 280 -14.08 -8.08 -14.28
N PRO A 281 -14.32 -8.22 -15.60
CA PRO A 281 -14.92 -7.16 -16.42
C PRO A 281 -16.27 -6.71 -15.85
N VAL A 282 -16.48 -5.38 -15.84
CA VAL A 282 -17.80 -4.83 -15.51
C VAL A 282 -18.76 -5.10 -16.67
N PRO A 283 -20.03 -5.49 -16.42
CA PRO A 283 -20.98 -5.74 -17.50
C PRO A 283 -21.11 -4.54 -18.45
N PRO A 284 -21.01 -4.73 -19.79
CA PRO A 284 -21.02 -3.62 -20.75
C PRO A 284 -22.24 -2.70 -20.64
N ALA A 285 -23.41 -3.24 -20.31
CA ALA A 285 -24.62 -2.45 -20.11
C ALA A 285 -24.52 -1.45 -18.94
N GLN A 286 -23.81 -1.81 -17.86
CA GLN A 286 -23.59 -0.89 -16.73
C GLN A 286 -22.63 0.23 -17.12
N VAL A 287 -21.57 -0.08 -17.86
CA VAL A 287 -20.62 0.92 -18.39
C VAL A 287 -21.33 1.84 -19.38
N ALA A 288 -22.14 1.29 -20.30
CA ALA A 288 -22.91 2.05 -21.27
C ALA A 288 -23.90 3.03 -20.61
N ALA A 289 -24.49 2.66 -19.47
CA ALA A 289 -25.36 3.56 -18.70
C ALA A 289 -24.60 4.77 -18.10
N ASP A 290 -23.35 4.58 -17.67
CA ASP A 290 -22.48 5.69 -17.24
C ASP A 290 -22.04 6.54 -18.43
N ILE A 291 -21.68 5.89 -19.54
CA ILE A 291 -21.29 6.54 -20.81
C ILE A 291 -22.42 7.44 -21.34
N ALA A 292 -23.68 7.00 -21.26
CA ALA A 292 -24.83 7.79 -21.69
C ALA A 292 -25.03 9.10 -20.89
N ARG A 293 -24.43 9.20 -19.69
CA ARG A 293 -24.44 10.41 -18.86
C ARG A 293 -23.20 11.30 -19.06
N ALA A 294 -22.20 10.83 -19.80
CA ALA A 294 -20.98 11.59 -20.06
C ALA A 294 -21.22 12.67 -21.12
N THR A 295 -20.46 13.76 -21.05
CA THR A 295 -20.56 14.86 -22.02
C THR A 295 -19.83 14.46 -23.30
N VAL A 296 -20.51 14.54 -24.44
CA VAL A 296 -19.86 14.30 -25.75
C VAL A 296 -19.01 15.51 -26.13
N LEU A 297 -17.70 15.29 -26.30
CA LEU A 297 -16.75 16.31 -26.77
C LEU A 297 -16.56 16.26 -28.30
N GLY A 298 -16.76 15.10 -28.90
CA GLY A 298 -16.57 14.93 -30.35
C GLY A 298 -16.51 13.48 -30.78
N GLN A 299 -15.93 13.24 -31.95
CA GLN A 299 -15.72 11.91 -32.51
C GLN A 299 -14.34 11.81 -33.16
N THR A 300 -13.76 10.62 -33.13
CA THR A 300 -12.52 10.32 -33.83
C THR A 300 -12.75 10.19 -35.33
N GLY A 301 -11.67 10.26 -36.13
CA GLY A 301 -11.76 10.11 -37.59
C GLY A 301 -12.33 8.77 -38.08
N ASP A 302 -12.43 7.76 -37.22
CA ASP A 302 -13.01 6.45 -37.49
C ASP A 302 -14.30 6.17 -36.67
N GLY A 303 -14.97 7.22 -36.20
CA GLY A 303 -16.33 7.15 -35.67
C GLY A 303 -16.49 6.76 -34.20
N LYS A 304 -15.40 6.69 -33.42
CA LYS A 304 -15.48 6.47 -31.96
C LYS A 304 -15.86 7.77 -31.27
N GLN A 305 -16.66 7.69 -30.22
CA GLN A 305 -17.08 8.86 -29.46
C GLN A 305 -15.96 9.31 -28.52
N ILE A 306 -15.76 10.62 -28.42
CA ILE A 306 -14.88 11.26 -27.45
C ILE A 306 -15.77 11.88 -26.38
N LEU A 307 -15.62 11.42 -25.15
CA LEU A 307 -16.50 11.75 -24.04
C LEU A 307 -15.71 12.33 -22.87
N LEU A 308 -16.34 13.19 -22.08
CA LEU A 308 -15.84 13.70 -20.80
C LEU A 308 -16.73 13.18 -19.68
N ALA A 309 -16.17 12.35 -18.82
CA ALA A 309 -16.86 11.78 -17.67
C ALA A 309 -16.31 12.33 -16.36
N THR A 310 -17.22 12.59 -15.41
CA THR A 310 -16.88 12.75 -13.99
C THR A 310 -17.49 11.57 -13.25
N CYS A 311 -16.69 10.86 -12.48
CA CYS A 311 -17.12 9.61 -11.87
C CYS A 311 -17.40 9.76 -10.37
N THR A 312 -18.31 8.94 -9.85
CA THR A 312 -18.52 8.73 -8.42
C THR A 312 -17.92 7.40 -7.98
N ALA A 313 -17.81 7.17 -6.67
CA ALA A 313 -17.23 5.93 -6.12
C ALA A 313 -17.96 4.66 -6.60
N ASP A 314 -19.27 4.75 -6.86
CA ASP A 314 -20.09 3.61 -7.30
C ASP A 314 -20.13 3.43 -8.84
N SER A 315 -19.45 4.30 -9.59
CA SER A 315 -19.47 4.30 -11.06
C SER A 315 -18.94 2.98 -11.63
N ALA A 316 -19.74 2.37 -12.52
CA ALA A 316 -19.34 1.22 -13.32
C ALA A 316 -18.21 1.57 -14.29
N LEU A 317 -18.29 2.76 -14.90
CA LEU A 317 -17.25 3.31 -15.75
C LEU A 317 -15.93 3.43 -14.98
N LEU A 318 -15.91 4.01 -13.78
CA LEU A 318 -14.66 4.16 -13.02
C LEU A 318 -14.01 2.81 -12.68
N ARG A 319 -14.80 1.84 -12.21
CA ARG A 319 -14.32 0.49 -11.93
C ARG A 319 -13.76 -0.21 -13.17
N GLU A 320 -14.33 0.06 -14.34
CA GLU A 320 -13.86 -0.48 -15.61
C GLU A 320 -12.61 0.25 -16.12
N LEU A 321 -12.54 1.58 -15.98
CA LEU A 321 -11.35 2.37 -16.29
C LEU A 321 -10.14 1.86 -15.49
N GLY A 322 -10.27 1.68 -14.17
CA GLY A 322 -9.19 1.17 -13.34
C GLY A 322 -8.77 -0.26 -13.68
N ARG A 323 -9.72 -1.12 -14.06
CA ARG A 323 -9.44 -2.49 -14.52
C ARG A 323 -8.67 -2.47 -15.85
N LEU A 324 -9.13 -1.71 -16.84
CA LEU A 324 -8.51 -1.63 -18.16
C LEU A 324 -7.14 -0.94 -18.12
N ARG A 325 -6.98 0.05 -17.24
CA ARG A 325 -5.72 0.71 -16.97
C ARG A 325 -4.68 -0.29 -16.46
N GLU A 326 -4.98 -1.02 -15.38
CA GLU A 326 -4.11 -2.06 -14.84
C GLU A 326 -3.83 -3.18 -15.86
N LEU A 327 -4.84 -3.64 -16.60
CA LEU A 327 -4.67 -4.61 -17.68
C LEU A 327 -3.63 -4.14 -18.70
N THR A 328 -3.69 -2.88 -19.10
CA THR A 328 -2.81 -2.30 -20.12
C THR A 328 -1.38 -2.15 -19.59
N PHE A 329 -1.22 -1.63 -18.37
CA PHE A 329 0.11 -1.41 -17.78
C PHE A 329 0.88 -2.71 -17.54
N ARG A 330 0.19 -3.78 -17.10
CA ARG A 330 0.82 -5.10 -16.94
C ARG A 330 1.45 -5.64 -18.23
N GLN A 331 0.87 -5.34 -19.39
CA GLN A 331 1.37 -5.81 -20.68
C GLN A 331 2.74 -5.21 -21.04
N VAL A 332 3.11 -4.09 -20.43
CA VAL A 332 4.39 -3.41 -20.66
C VAL A 332 5.33 -3.50 -19.44
N GLY A 333 5.01 -4.37 -18.48
CA GLY A 333 5.82 -4.55 -17.26
C GLY A 333 5.69 -3.40 -16.26
N GLU A 334 4.59 -2.65 -16.33
CA GLU A 334 4.23 -1.57 -15.40
C GLU A 334 2.97 -1.96 -14.60
N GLY A 335 2.45 -1.03 -13.80
CA GLY A 335 1.18 -1.19 -13.10
C GLY A 335 1.33 -1.18 -11.59
N THR A 336 0.18 -1.16 -10.91
CA THR A 336 0.13 -1.09 -9.44
C THR A 336 0.24 -2.46 -8.78
N GLY A 337 0.09 -3.53 -9.56
CA GLY A 337 0.01 -4.90 -9.05
C GLY A 337 -1.30 -5.21 -8.34
N ARG A 338 -2.25 -4.28 -8.28
CA ARG A 338 -3.59 -4.47 -7.70
C ARG A 338 -4.58 -4.95 -8.75
N SER A 339 -5.75 -5.45 -8.34
CA SER A 339 -6.78 -5.90 -9.28
C SER A 339 -7.37 -4.79 -10.17
N ARG A 340 -7.22 -3.53 -9.76
CA ARG A 340 -7.57 -2.30 -10.49
C ARG A 340 -6.59 -1.18 -10.12
N ASP A 341 -6.22 -0.36 -11.10
CA ASP A 341 -5.44 0.85 -10.90
C ASP A 341 -6.37 2.04 -10.63
N LEU A 342 -6.72 2.21 -9.36
CA LEU A 342 -7.53 3.32 -8.84
C LEU A 342 -6.85 4.01 -7.64
N ASP A 343 -6.96 5.32 -7.57
CA ASP A 343 -6.46 6.16 -6.47
C ASP A 343 -7.47 7.25 -6.06
N ASP A 344 -7.12 8.03 -5.03
CA ASP A 344 -7.98 9.09 -4.49
C ASP A 344 -8.17 10.29 -5.44
N TYR A 345 -7.36 10.38 -6.50
CA TYR A 345 -7.47 11.42 -7.53
C TYR A 345 -8.53 11.09 -8.56
N ASP A 346 -8.81 9.80 -8.82
CA ASP A 346 -9.79 9.40 -9.85
C ASP A 346 -11.19 9.99 -9.64
N LEU A 347 -11.60 10.22 -8.39
CA LEU A 347 -12.89 10.86 -8.04
C LEU A 347 -12.90 12.38 -8.20
N GLN A 348 -11.72 13.00 -8.14
CA GLN A 348 -11.57 14.46 -8.20
C GLN A 348 -11.35 14.95 -9.63
N TYR A 349 -10.84 14.07 -10.49
CA TYR A 349 -10.44 14.33 -11.86
C TYR A 349 -11.59 14.03 -12.83
N GLN A 350 -11.49 14.64 -14.00
CA GLN A 350 -12.33 14.27 -15.13
C GLN A 350 -11.58 13.24 -15.98
N HIS A 351 -12.34 12.44 -16.73
CA HIS A 351 -11.81 11.38 -17.57
C HIS A 351 -12.25 11.63 -19.01
N ILE A 352 -11.29 11.87 -19.90
CA ILE A 352 -11.53 11.75 -21.34
C ILE A 352 -11.65 10.26 -21.63
N VAL A 353 -12.76 9.83 -22.23
CA VAL A 353 -13.02 8.44 -22.59
C VAL A 353 -13.25 8.33 -24.09
N ILE A 354 -12.52 7.42 -24.74
CA ILE A 354 -12.71 7.06 -26.14
C ILE A 354 -13.58 5.82 -26.18
N TRP A 355 -14.82 5.97 -26.63
CA TRP A 355 -15.85 4.93 -26.62
C TRP A 355 -16.14 4.41 -28.03
N ASP A 356 -15.98 3.11 -28.23
CA ASP A 356 -16.37 2.41 -29.44
C ASP A 356 -17.83 1.96 -29.31
N GLY A 357 -18.74 2.77 -29.85
CA GLY A 357 -20.18 2.50 -29.80
C GLY A 357 -20.59 1.23 -30.55
N SER A 358 -19.83 0.81 -31.57
CA SER A 358 -20.14 -0.41 -32.33
C SER A 358 -19.80 -1.67 -31.54
N ALA A 359 -18.66 -1.65 -30.84
CA ALA A 359 -18.21 -2.76 -30.02
C ALA A 359 -18.78 -2.73 -28.59
N GLN A 360 -19.37 -1.61 -28.18
CA GLN A 360 -19.77 -1.32 -26.80
C GLN A 360 -18.59 -1.46 -25.81
N ARG A 361 -17.44 -0.87 -26.16
CA ARG A 361 -16.19 -0.97 -25.38
C ARG A 361 -15.46 0.37 -25.27
N ILE A 362 -14.66 0.49 -24.21
CA ILE A 362 -13.71 1.59 -24.03
C ILE A 362 -12.44 1.26 -24.84
N ALA A 363 -12.09 2.13 -25.78
CA ALA A 363 -10.84 2.01 -26.55
C ALA A 363 -9.64 2.58 -25.78
N GLY A 364 -9.85 3.64 -25.00
CA GLY A 364 -8.83 4.25 -24.16
C GLY A 364 -9.39 5.38 -23.31
N ALA A 365 -8.58 5.85 -22.37
CA ALA A 365 -8.97 6.97 -21.52
C ALA A 365 -7.76 7.76 -21.00
N TYR A 366 -8.02 9.00 -20.60
CA TYR A 366 -7.04 9.91 -20.01
C TYR A 366 -7.66 10.67 -18.83
N ARG A 367 -7.07 10.51 -17.65
CA ARG A 367 -7.40 11.31 -16.46
C ARG A 367 -6.81 12.73 -16.55
N ILE A 368 -7.62 13.76 -16.33
CA ILE A 368 -7.23 15.16 -16.50
C ILE A 368 -7.73 16.08 -15.36
N MET A 369 -6.96 17.14 -15.05
CA MET A 369 -7.31 18.16 -14.05
C MET A 369 -6.78 19.52 -14.46
N ARG A 370 -7.62 20.57 -14.44
CA ARG A 370 -7.13 21.94 -14.66
C ARG A 370 -6.32 22.38 -13.45
N GLY A 371 -5.11 22.88 -13.65
CA GLY A 371 -4.23 23.24 -12.52
C GLY A 371 -4.81 24.37 -11.66
N ALA A 372 -5.43 25.40 -12.26
CA ALA A 372 -6.16 26.42 -11.50
C ALA A 372 -7.26 25.83 -10.59
N GLN A 373 -7.96 24.80 -11.07
CA GLN A 373 -9.01 24.12 -10.30
C GLN A 373 -8.42 23.27 -9.16
N ALA A 374 -7.32 22.55 -9.41
CA ALA A 374 -6.61 21.81 -8.37
C ALA A 374 -6.11 22.74 -7.26
N LEU A 375 -5.43 23.82 -7.65
CA LEU A 375 -4.90 24.83 -6.74
C LEU A 375 -5.99 25.47 -5.88
N ALA A 376 -7.12 25.85 -6.48
CA ALA A 376 -8.23 26.46 -5.75
C ALA A 376 -8.88 25.50 -4.73
N ARG A 377 -8.89 24.19 -5.02
CA ARG A 377 -9.56 23.19 -4.15
C ARG A 377 -8.68 22.71 -3.00
N ARG A 378 -7.41 22.39 -3.27
CA ARG A 378 -6.50 21.73 -2.31
C ARG A 378 -5.04 22.21 -2.41
N GLY A 379 -4.78 23.32 -3.10
CA GLY A 379 -3.42 23.73 -3.42
C GLY A 379 -2.70 22.67 -4.26
N LEU A 380 -1.39 22.56 -4.08
CA LEU A 380 -0.58 21.54 -4.77
C LEU A 380 -1.01 20.11 -4.45
N ALA A 381 -1.55 19.83 -3.26
CA ALA A 381 -2.04 18.50 -2.90
C ALA A 381 -3.27 18.05 -3.74
N GLY A 382 -3.88 18.95 -4.50
CA GLY A 382 -4.91 18.63 -5.49
C GLY A 382 -4.38 18.03 -6.78
N LEU A 383 -3.05 18.05 -7.01
CA LEU A 383 -2.39 17.51 -8.18
C LEU A 383 -1.84 16.10 -7.88
N TYR A 384 -2.04 15.17 -8.80
CA TYR A 384 -1.51 13.81 -8.73
C TYR A 384 0.02 13.83 -8.81
N SER A 385 0.57 14.59 -9.74
CA SER A 385 2.01 14.76 -9.92
C SER A 385 2.70 15.31 -8.67
N ALA A 386 1.99 16.05 -7.80
CA ALA A 386 2.55 16.52 -6.53
C ALA A 386 2.77 15.39 -5.49
N SER A 387 2.21 14.20 -5.71
CA SER A 387 2.56 13.00 -4.93
C SER A 387 3.93 12.42 -5.33
N LEU A 388 4.35 12.66 -6.58
CA LEU A 388 5.61 12.17 -7.14
C LEU A 388 6.72 13.23 -7.11
N PHE A 389 6.35 14.50 -7.22
CA PHE A 389 7.26 15.63 -7.38
C PHE A 389 6.93 16.79 -6.43
N ARG A 390 7.96 17.54 -6.02
CA ARG A 390 7.83 18.82 -5.30
C ARG A 390 7.98 19.96 -6.28
N TYR A 391 6.97 20.83 -6.33
CA TYR A 391 6.97 22.05 -7.13
C TYR A 391 7.52 23.22 -6.32
N SER A 392 8.32 24.07 -6.95
CA SER A 392 8.68 25.38 -6.38
C SER A 392 7.58 26.41 -6.63
N ASP A 393 7.66 27.54 -5.93
CA ASP A 393 6.69 28.63 -6.07
C ASP A 393 6.67 29.21 -7.50
N ASP A 394 7.81 29.19 -8.19
CA ASP A 394 7.94 29.66 -9.58
C ASP A 394 7.15 28.79 -10.59
N ALA A 395 6.82 27.55 -10.22
CA ALA A 395 6.01 26.66 -11.07
C ALA A 395 4.49 26.96 -10.97
N ILE A 396 4.03 27.67 -9.93
CA ILE A 396 2.60 27.84 -9.64
C ILE A 396 1.85 28.53 -10.77
N THR A 397 2.41 29.58 -11.38
CA THR A 397 1.77 30.28 -12.50
C THR A 397 1.59 29.36 -13.70
N ARG A 398 2.59 28.53 -14.02
CA ARG A 398 2.52 27.57 -15.13
C ARG A 398 1.50 26.48 -14.86
N ILE A 399 1.45 25.99 -13.62
CA ILE A 399 0.43 25.04 -13.17
C ILE A 399 -0.97 25.66 -13.31
N ALA A 400 -1.18 26.90 -12.88
CA ALA A 400 -2.48 27.56 -12.97
C ALA A 400 -2.97 27.68 -14.42
N GLU A 401 -2.07 27.98 -15.37
CA GLU A 401 -2.33 28.01 -16.81
C GLU A 401 -2.35 26.61 -17.47
N GLY A 402 -2.17 25.55 -16.68
CA GLY A 402 -1.94 24.21 -17.16
C GLY A 402 -3.12 23.26 -17.03
N LEU A 403 -3.06 22.18 -17.80
CA LEU A 403 -3.87 20.97 -17.66
C LEU A 403 -2.94 19.84 -17.24
N GLU A 404 -3.16 19.32 -16.04
CA GLU A 404 -2.50 18.11 -15.61
C GLU A 404 -3.10 16.90 -16.34
N LEU A 405 -2.21 16.09 -16.89
CA LEU A 405 -2.45 14.83 -17.54
C LEU A 405 -1.91 13.73 -16.63
N GLY A 406 -2.81 12.88 -16.12
CA GLY A 406 -2.46 11.80 -15.20
C GLY A 406 -2.33 10.44 -15.89
N ARG A 407 -2.97 9.43 -15.30
CA ARG A 407 -2.98 8.07 -15.83
C ARG A 407 -3.71 8.01 -17.18
N SER A 408 -3.03 7.51 -18.22
CA SER A 408 -3.60 7.27 -19.55
C SER A 408 -3.38 5.84 -20.02
N PHE A 409 -4.31 5.32 -20.82
CA PHE A 409 -4.17 4.01 -21.44
C PHE A 409 -4.98 3.91 -22.73
N VAL A 410 -4.56 3.00 -23.60
CA VAL A 410 -5.34 2.49 -24.72
C VAL A 410 -5.36 0.98 -24.54
N VAL A 411 -6.52 0.34 -24.62
CA VAL A 411 -6.59 -1.10 -24.37
C VAL A 411 -5.91 -1.88 -25.50
N PRO A 412 -5.31 -3.05 -25.24
CA PRO A 412 -4.49 -3.77 -26.21
C PRO A 412 -5.16 -4.04 -27.57
N ASP A 413 -6.47 -4.29 -27.59
CA ASP A 413 -7.25 -4.51 -28.82
C ASP A 413 -7.22 -3.31 -29.79
N TYR A 414 -6.90 -2.11 -29.28
CA TYR A 414 -6.81 -0.87 -30.05
C TYR A 414 -5.36 -0.39 -30.21
N TRP A 415 -4.39 -1.24 -29.88
CA TRP A 415 -2.98 -0.96 -30.13
C TRP A 415 -2.65 -0.97 -31.62
N GLY A 416 -1.62 -0.22 -31.99
CA GLY A 416 -1.19 -0.01 -33.37
C GLY A 416 -0.95 1.47 -33.66
N SER A 417 -0.99 1.83 -34.94
CA SER A 417 -0.62 3.18 -35.42
C SER A 417 -1.53 4.31 -34.92
N ARG A 418 -2.74 3.99 -34.44
CA ARG A 418 -3.75 4.98 -34.00
C ARG A 418 -3.89 5.12 -32.48
N SER A 419 -3.22 4.29 -31.68
CA SER A 419 -3.43 4.25 -30.21
C SER A 419 -3.32 5.63 -29.56
N LEU A 420 -2.16 6.26 -29.70
CA LEU A 420 -1.89 7.57 -29.10
C LEU A 420 -2.59 8.71 -29.86
N ASP A 421 -2.91 8.49 -31.14
CA ASP A 421 -3.69 9.44 -31.93
C ASP A 421 -5.11 9.62 -31.36
N TYR A 422 -5.71 8.55 -30.81
CA TYR A 422 -7.00 8.66 -30.11
C TYR A 422 -6.90 9.53 -28.86
N LEU A 423 -5.86 9.36 -28.04
CA LEU A 423 -5.68 10.17 -26.83
C LEU A 423 -5.45 11.64 -27.19
N TRP A 424 -4.66 11.93 -28.22
CA TRP A 424 -4.44 13.30 -28.69
C TRP A 424 -5.68 13.94 -29.33
N GLN A 425 -6.49 13.18 -30.08
CA GLN A 425 -7.80 13.66 -30.52
C GLN A 425 -8.71 13.98 -29.32
N GLY A 426 -8.66 13.16 -28.27
CA GLY A 426 -9.38 13.38 -27.02
C GLY A 426 -8.95 14.65 -26.28
N ILE A 427 -7.64 14.83 -26.08
CA ILE A 427 -7.05 16.05 -25.49
C ILE A 427 -7.45 17.27 -26.33
N GLY A 428 -7.33 17.18 -27.65
CA GLY A 428 -7.69 18.27 -28.56
C GLY A 428 -9.15 18.68 -28.47
N ALA A 429 -10.07 17.71 -28.44
CA ALA A 429 -11.50 17.97 -28.26
C ALA A 429 -11.79 18.64 -26.91
N TYR A 430 -11.12 18.22 -25.83
CA TYR A 430 -11.24 18.86 -24.53
C TYR A 430 -10.74 20.31 -24.55
N LEU A 431 -9.56 20.56 -25.13
CA LEU A 431 -8.96 21.89 -25.21
C LEU A 431 -9.80 22.88 -26.03
N GLN A 432 -10.51 22.41 -27.06
CA GLN A 432 -11.44 23.23 -27.84
C GLN A 432 -12.63 23.71 -27.00
N CYS A 433 -13.11 22.87 -26.07
CA CYS A 433 -14.20 23.23 -25.16
C CYS A 433 -13.74 24.00 -23.92
N GLN A 434 -12.42 24.10 -23.68
CA GLN A 434 -11.85 24.65 -22.44
C GLN A 434 -10.71 25.63 -22.76
N PRO A 435 -11.04 26.89 -23.12
CA PRO A 435 -10.03 27.90 -23.45
C PRO A 435 -9.19 28.31 -22.22
N GLY A 436 -8.05 28.94 -22.51
CA GLY A 436 -7.14 29.46 -21.48
C GLY A 436 -6.19 28.42 -20.87
N ILE A 437 -6.05 27.25 -21.49
CA ILE A 437 -5.01 26.28 -21.16
C ILE A 437 -3.82 26.54 -22.09
N ARG A 438 -2.63 26.71 -21.51
CA ARG A 438 -1.37 26.89 -22.24
C ARG A 438 -0.45 25.69 -22.10
N TYR A 439 -0.33 25.12 -20.90
CA TYR A 439 0.59 24.03 -20.64
C TYR A 439 -0.16 22.71 -20.47
N LEU A 440 0.41 21.62 -20.97
CA LEU A 440 0.06 20.27 -20.54
C LEU A 440 1.21 19.75 -19.69
N PHE A 441 0.93 19.14 -18.55
CA PHE A 441 1.99 18.57 -17.72
C PHE A 441 1.55 17.26 -17.07
N GLY A 442 2.48 16.35 -16.81
CA GLY A 442 2.13 15.04 -16.28
C GLY A 442 3.33 14.11 -16.19
N ALA A 443 3.17 13.01 -15.45
CA ALA A 443 4.18 11.96 -15.40
C ALA A 443 4.05 11.06 -16.64
N VAL A 444 5.17 10.79 -17.30
CA VAL A 444 5.28 9.74 -18.32
C VAL A 444 6.31 8.72 -17.86
N SER A 445 5.95 7.44 -17.93
CA SER A 445 6.71 6.36 -17.31
C SER A 445 7.63 5.65 -18.31
N ILE A 446 8.78 5.20 -17.82
CA ILE A 446 9.69 4.25 -18.46
C ILE A 446 9.66 2.97 -17.62
N SER A 447 9.09 1.90 -18.19
CA SER A 447 9.00 0.59 -17.56
C SER A 447 10.31 0.09 -16.95
N ALA A 448 10.25 -0.41 -15.72
CA ALA A 448 11.37 -1.07 -15.05
C ALA A 448 11.76 -2.40 -15.68
N ALA A 449 10.90 -2.98 -16.53
CA ALA A 449 11.20 -4.19 -17.29
C ALA A 449 12.24 -3.96 -18.39
N LEU A 450 12.50 -2.70 -18.76
CA LEU A 450 13.60 -2.37 -19.66
C LEU A 450 14.96 -2.63 -18.98
N PRO A 451 15.98 -3.09 -19.74
CA PRO A 451 17.34 -3.20 -19.23
C PRO A 451 17.78 -1.89 -18.56
N ARG A 452 18.50 -1.99 -17.43
CA ARG A 452 18.96 -0.80 -16.68
C ARG A 452 19.71 0.17 -17.57
N GLU A 453 20.61 -0.35 -18.40
CA GLU A 453 21.42 0.42 -19.34
C GLU A 453 20.54 1.17 -20.36
N ALA A 454 19.43 0.56 -20.79
CA ALA A 454 18.47 1.21 -21.68
C ALA A 454 17.73 2.36 -20.98
N ARG A 455 17.33 2.16 -19.72
CA ARG A 455 16.70 3.20 -18.90
C ARG A 455 17.62 4.39 -18.66
N GLU A 456 18.89 4.13 -18.34
CA GLU A 456 19.91 5.18 -18.16
C GLU A 456 20.15 5.98 -19.45
N GLN A 457 20.20 5.32 -20.62
CA GLN A 457 20.34 5.97 -21.92
C GLN A 457 19.15 6.89 -22.23
N LEU A 458 17.92 6.43 -21.93
CA LEU A 458 16.70 7.22 -22.12
C LEU A 458 16.72 8.47 -21.23
N VAL A 459 16.97 8.31 -19.93
CA VAL A 459 17.01 9.44 -18.99
C VAL A 459 18.09 10.43 -19.38
N ALA A 460 19.31 9.97 -19.69
CA ALA A 460 20.42 10.84 -20.09
C ALA A 460 20.10 11.65 -21.35
N TYR A 461 19.51 11.03 -22.37
CA TYR A 461 19.13 11.70 -23.60
C TYR A 461 18.08 12.78 -23.34
N TYR A 462 16.95 12.43 -22.71
CA TYR A 462 15.85 13.37 -22.51
C TYR A 462 16.20 14.48 -21.52
N GLN A 463 17.01 14.19 -20.50
CA GLN A 463 17.51 15.20 -19.57
C GLN A 463 18.45 16.20 -20.27
N ARG A 464 19.30 15.75 -21.20
CA ARG A 464 20.27 16.61 -21.89
C ARG A 464 19.66 17.47 -22.99
N TYR A 465 18.79 16.89 -23.82
CA TYR A 465 18.27 17.54 -25.03
C TYR A 465 16.88 18.13 -24.87
N TYR A 466 16.13 17.67 -23.86
CA TYR A 466 14.78 18.14 -23.55
C TYR A 466 14.64 18.56 -22.08
N GLY A 467 15.74 18.81 -21.37
CA GLY A 467 15.70 19.24 -19.96
C GLY A 467 15.04 20.61 -19.77
N GLY A 468 14.23 20.73 -18.72
CA GLY A 468 13.65 22.00 -18.26
C GLY A 468 14.64 22.90 -17.52
N ARG A 469 14.15 24.08 -17.09
CA ARG A 469 14.91 24.95 -16.18
C ARG A 469 15.10 24.25 -14.82
N SER A 470 16.35 24.18 -14.36
CA SER A 470 16.67 23.64 -13.04
C SER A 470 15.94 24.40 -11.93
N GLY A 471 15.52 23.69 -10.88
CA GLY A 471 14.92 24.28 -9.67
C GLY A 471 13.41 24.53 -9.72
N LEU A 472 12.72 24.25 -10.83
CA LEU A 472 11.25 24.34 -10.89
C LEU A 472 10.55 23.17 -10.19
N VAL A 473 11.13 21.97 -10.33
CA VAL A 473 10.56 20.73 -9.81
C VAL A 473 11.66 19.78 -9.36
N GLU A 474 11.43 19.08 -8.26
CA GLU A 474 12.27 17.98 -7.79
C GLU A 474 11.46 16.71 -7.62
N SER A 475 12.03 15.55 -7.94
CA SER A 475 11.41 14.26 -7.62
C SER A 475 11.49 13.96 -6.12
N ASN A 476 10.44 13.34 -5.57
CA ASN A 476 10.46 12.79 -4.21
C ASN A 476 11.44 11.61 -4.07
N GLN A 477 11.66 10.87 -5.16
CA GLN A 477 12.61 9.77 -5.28
C GLN A 477 13.44 9.97 -6.56
N PRO A 478 14.46 10.84 -6.55
CA PRO A 478 15.22 11.16 -7.76
C PRO A 478 15.86 9.93 -8.40
N PHE A 479 15.79 9.84 -9.72
CA PHE A 479 16.49 8.79 -10.46
C PHE A 479 18.01 8.89 -10.23
N GLN A 480 18.65 7.74 -10.03
CA GLN A 480 20.09 7.65 -9.84
C GLN A 480 20.69 6.71 -10.89
N TYR A 481 21.72 7.20 -11.57
CA TYR A 481 22.55 6.37 -12.43
C TYR A 481 23.36 5.39 -11.57
N PHE A 482 23.53 4.16 -12.04
CA PHE A 482 24.40 3.18 -11.39
C PHE A 482 25.87 3.61 -11.44
N ALA A 483 26.27 4.26 -12.53
CA ALA A 483 27.61 4.79 -12.75
C ALA A 483 27.54 6.22 -13.33
N ALA A 484 28.56 6.64 -14.08
CA ALA A 484 28.51 7.91 -14.79
C ALA A 484 27.36 7.90 -15.83
N PRO A 485 26.62 9.01 -16.00
CA PRO A 485 25.57 9.10 -17.01
C PRO A 485 26.10 8.80 -18.41
N PRO A 486 25.34 8.07 -19.25
CA PRO A 486 25.68 7.91 -20.67
C PRO A 486 25.90 9.27 -21.34
N SER A 487 26.99 9.39 -22.09
CA SER A 487 27.35 10.61 -22.80
C SER A 487 27.10 10.44 -24.30
N PHE A 488 26.48 11.44 -24.90
CA PHE A 488 26.30 11.56 -26.36
C PHE A 488 27.36 12.48 -26.98
N GLY A 489 28.37 12.90 -26.22
CA GLY A 489 29.39 13.84 -26.66
C GLY A 489 28.79 15.19 -27.07
N GLU A 490 29.36 15.79 -28.11
CA GLU A 490 28.94 17.08 -28.69
C GLU A 490 27.91 16.91 -29.83
N LEU A 491 27.21 15.77 -29.90
CA LEU A 491 26.20 15.53 -30.92
C LEU A 491 24.98 16.43 -30.71
N ASP A 492 24.37 16.87 -31.82
CA ASP A 492 23.05 17.49 -31.78
C ASP A 492 21.95 16.48 -31.39
N ALA A 493 20.75 16.99 -31.07
CA ALA A 493 19.65 16.16 -30.59
C ALA A 493 19.23 15.07 -31.60
N GLY A 494 19.34 15.32 -32.91
CA GLY A 494 18.95 14.37 -33.95
C GLY A 494 19.96 13.23 -34.08
N ALA A 495 21.24 13.57 -34.23
CA ALA A 495 22.32 12.59 -34.30
C ALA A 495 22.42 11.76 -33.00
N ALA A 496 22.28 12.40 -31.84
CA ALA A 496 22.23 11.71 -30.55
C ALA A 496 21.01 10.78 -30.43
N PHE A 497 19.88 11.12 -31.05
CA PHE A 497 18.69 10.26 -31.06
C PHE A 497 18.93 8.99 -31.88
N ASP A 498 19.65 9.08 -32.99
CA ASP A 498 20.00 7.91 -33.80
C ASP A 498 20.99 7.00 -33.07
N VAL A 499 21.94 7.57 -32.32
CA VAL A 499 22.81 6.81 -31.39
C VAL A 499 21.98 6.15 -30.28
N LEU A 500 21.04 6.88 -29.66
CA LEU A 500 20.13 6.32 -28.65
C LEU A 500 19.37 5.12 -29.22
N LYS A 501 18.76 5.25 -30.40
CA LYS A 501 18.04 4.14 -31.05
C LYS A 501 18.95 2.93 -31.28
N ALA A 502 20.16 3.16 -31.80
CA ALA A 502 21.11 2.08 -32.06
C ALA A 502 21.49 1.35 -30.76
N ASN A 503 21.77 2.11 -29.69
CA ASN A 503 22.09 1.56 -28.37
C ASN A 503 20.92 0.75 -27.78
N LEU A 504 19.69 1.29 -27.84
CA LEU A 504 18.50 0.58 -27.37
C LEU A 504 18.25 -0.69 -28.19
N THR A 505 18.44 -0.64 -29.51
CA THR A 505 18.30 -1.81 -30.39
C THR A 505 19.31 -2.89 -30.04
N ALA A 506 20.56 -2.51 -29.76
CA ALA A 506 21.60 -3.43 -29.30
C ALA A 506 21.27 -4.09 -27.95
N LEU A 507 20.45 -3.43 -27.12
CA LEU A 507 19.92 -3.94 -25.86
C LEU A 507 18.59 -4.71 -26.02
N GLY A 508 18.12 -4.93 -27.25
CA GLY A 508 16.89 -5.67 -27.54
C GLY A 508 15.61 -4.89 -27.25
N THR A 509 15.68 -3.55 -27.18
CA THR A 509 14.54 -2.67 -26.91
C THR A 509 14.48 -1.49 -27.88
N GLY A 510 13.47 -0.63 -27.75
CA GLY A 510 13.29 0.58 -28.52
C GLY A 510 12.91 1.77 -27.66
N VAL A 511 12.90 2.96 -28.26
CA VAL A 511 12.43 4.18 -27.59
C VAL A 511 10.92 4.05 -27.32
N PRO A 512 10.45 4.23 -26.07
CA PRO A 512 9.02 4.23 -25.76
C PRO A 512 8.26 5.24 -26.63
N THR A 513 7.14 4.79 -27.22
CA THR A 513 6.41 5.60 -28.22
C THR A 513 5.93 6.94 -27.65
N LEU A 514 5.51 6.97 -26.39
CA LEU A 514 5.05 8.19 -25.71
C LEU A 514 6.14 9.26 -25.67
N TYR A 515 7.35 8.89 -25.25
CA TYR A 515 8.49 9.80 -25.14
C TYR A 515 8.83 10.46 -26.48
N ARG A 516 8.91 9.65 -27.54
CA ARG A 516 9.13 10.17 -28.90
C ARG A 516 7.99 11.08 -29.36
N GLN A 517 6.74 10.70 -29.13
CA GLN A 517 5.61 11.47 -29.64
C GLN A 517 5.44 12.82 -28.97
N TYR A 518 5.68 12.93 -27.66
CA TYR A 518 5.63 14.21 -26.98
C TYR A 518 6.70 15.17 -27.52
N THR A 519 7.92 14.68 -27.77
CA THR A 519 8.98 15.51 -28.33
C THR A 519 8.77 15.85 -29.80
N ASP A 520 8.15 14.96 -30.58
CA ASP A 520 7.80 15.19 -32.00
C ASP A 520 6.58 16.12 -32.17
N LEU A 521 5.84 16.42 -31.10
CA LEU A 521 4.66 17.28 -31.14
C LEU A 521 5.01 18.76 -31.30
N CYS A 522 6.13 19.18 -30.70
CA CYS A 522 6.50 20.57 -30.54
C CYS A 522 7.75 20.94 -31.35
N GLU A 523 7.89 22.23 -31.60
CA GLU A 523 9.16 22.82 -31.97
C GLU A 523 10.19 22.67 -30.82
N PRO A 524 11.51 22.72 -31.09
CA PRO A 524 12.54 22.58 -30.06
C PRO A 524 12.29 23.49 -28.85
N GLY A 525 12.36 22.89 -27.65
CA GLY A 525 12.09 23.59 -26.39
C GLY A 525 10.61 23.73 -26.02
N GLY A 526 9.67 23.26 -26.85
CA GLY A 526 8.24 23.24 -26.54
C GLY A 526 7.78 22.04 -25.70
N ALA A 527 8.52 20.93 -25.72
CA ALA A 527 8.36 19.80 -24.81
C ALA A 527 9.60 19.70 -23.91
N ARG A 528 9.40 19.59 -22.59
CA ARG A 528 10.48 19.60 -21.59
C ARG A 528 10.27 18.57 -20.50
N PHE A 529 11.32 17.88 -20.12
CA PHE A 529 11.35 17.02 -18.93
C PHE A 529 11.94 17.80 -17.76
N LEU A 530 11.12 18.03 -16.74
CA LEU A 530 11.46 18.87 -15.59
C LEU A 530 12.21 18.09 -14.51
N ALA A 531 11.87 16.81 -14.32
CA ALA A 531 12.50 15.93 -13.35
C ALA A 531 12.30 14.47 -13.75
N PHE A 532 13.17 13.58 -13.26
CA PHE A 532 13.03 12.14 -13.36
C PHE A 532 13.08 11.51 -11.96
N GLY A 533 12.15 10.60 -11.69
CA GLY A 533 12.03 9.90 -10.42
C GLY A 533 11.70 8.42 -10.59
N VAL A 534 11.88 7.62 -9.54
CA VAL A 534 11.40 6.24 -9.50
C VAL A 534 10.09 6.19 -8.72
N ASP A 535 9.08 5.49 -9.24
CA ASP A 535 7.80 5.23 -8.58
C ASP A 535 7.71 3.76 -8.13
N PRO A 536 7.98 3.46 -6.84
CA PRO A 536 7.87 2.10 -6.30
C PRO A 536 6.44 1.56 -6.29
N ASP A 537 5.43 2.42 -6.24
CA ASP A 537 4.02 2.02 -6.22
C ASP A 537 3.49 1.69 -7.63
N PHE A 538 4.33 1.87 -8.65
CA PHE A 538 4.05 1.59 -10.05
C PHE A 538 5.12 0.71 -10.71
N SER A 539 5.47 -0.39 -10.03
CA SER A 539 6.44 -1.40 -10.50
C SER A 539 7.85 -0.82 -10.73
N ASP A 540 8.30 0.08 -9.85
CA ASP A 540 9.62 0.74 -9.92
C ASP A 540 9.89 1.45 -11.27
N SER A 541 8.84 1.88 -11.97
CA SER A 541 8.96 2.63 -13.21
C SER A 541 9.68 3.96 -12.98
N ILE A 542 10.38 4.45 -14.00
CA ILE A 542 10.97 5.79 -13.95
C ILE A 542 9.96 6.78 -14.52
N ASP A 543 9.47 7.70 -13.71
CA ASP A 543 8.60 8.77 -14.14
C ASP A 543 9.40 10.02 -14.51
N GLY A 544 9.27 10.44 -15.77
CA GLY A 544 9.67 11.76 -16.23
C GLY A 544 8.49 12.72 -16.12
N LEU A 545 8.61 13.79 -15.32
CA LEU A 545 7.63 14.87 -15.36
C LEU A 545 7.85 15.68 -16.64
N ILE A 546 6.91 15.58 -17.57
CA ILE A 546 6.93 16.32 -18.83
C ILE A 546 6.02 17.54 -18.76
N GLU A 547 6.45 18.63 -19.40
CA GLU A 547 5.67 19.82 -19.69
C GLU A 547 5.67 20.08 -21.20
N VAL A 548 4.52 20.42 -21.76
CA VAL A 548 4.30 20.76 -23.16
C VAL A 548 3.66 22.14 -23.25
N ASP A 549 4.29 23.07 -23.98
CA ASP A 549 3.71 24.38 -24.30
C ASP A 549 2.85 24.27 -25.57
N LEU A 550 1.54 24.45 -25.43
CA LEU A 550 0.59 24.39 -26.54
C LEU A 550 0.84 25.46 -27.62
N GLN A 551 1.54 26.54 -27.27
CA GLN A 551 1.95 27.57 -28.25
C GLN A 551 3.12 27.12 -29.12
N ALA A 552 3.90 26.13 -28.68
CA ALA A 552 5.04 25.58 -29.41
C ALA A 552 4.70 24.30 -30.19
N ILE A 553 3.42 23.91 -30.26
CA ILE A 553 2.98 22.77 -31.08
C ILE A 553 3.22 23.07 -32.57
N ARG A 554 3.84 22.11 -33.27
CA ARG A 554 4.12 22.22 -34.71
C ARG A 554 2.83 22.47 -35.50
N PRO A 555 2.84 23.32 -36.55
CA PRO A 555 1.61 23.70 -37.28
C PRO A 555 0.77 22.52 -37.80
N ASN A 556 1.42 21.48 -38.34
CA ASN A 556 0.75 20.28 -38.83
C ASN A 556 0.05 19.48 -37.71
N LYS A 557 0.67 19.39 -36.52
CA LYS A 557 0.10 18.74 -35.34
C LYS A 557 -1.04 19.57 -34.75
N ARG A 558 -0.88 20.90 -34.70
CA ARG A 558 -1.92 21.84 -34.27
C ARG A 558 -3.17 21.71 -35.12
N LYS A 559 -3.02 21.72 -36.45
CA LYS A 559 -4.12 21.50 -37.40
C LYS A 559 -4.83 20.17 -37.18
N ARG A 560 -4.06 19.10 -36.90
CA ARG A 560 -4.61 17.75 -36.68
C ARG A 560 -5.44 17.65 -35.40
N TYR A 561 -4.94 18.16 -34.29
CA TYR A 561 -5.53 17.90 -32.96
C TYR A 561 -6.33 19.07 -32.41
N LEU A 562 -5.89 20.30 -32.64
CA LEU A 562 -6.47 21.49 -32.02
C LEU A 562 -7.45 22.23 -32.92
N ARG A 563 -7.59 21.87 -34.22
CA ARG A 563 -8.45 22.47 -35.26
C ARG A 563 -8.72 23.95 -35.01
N ASP A 564 -7.89 24.86 -35.56
CA ASP A 564 -8.00 26.32 -35.47
C ASP A 564 -9.04 26.81 -34.44
N ALA A 565 -8.75 26.55 -33.16
CA ALA A 565 -9.45 27.17 -32.07
C ALA A 565 -9.27 28.67 -32.31
N GLY A 566 -10.36 29.36 -32.65
CA GLY A 566 -10.34 30.76 -33.06
C GLY A 566 -9.38 31.56 -32.19
N MET A 567 -8.18 31.82 -32.72
CA MET A 567 -7.38 32.94 -32.28
C MET A 567 -8.15 34.15 -32.80
N PRO A 568 -8.55 35.12 -31.95
CA PRO A 568 -9.11 36.36 -32.46
C PRO A 568 -8.09 36.96 -33.43
N ALA A 569 -8.59 37.35 -34.62
CA ALA A 569 -7.83 38.08 -35.62
C ALA A 569 -7.31 39.41 -35.06
#